data_AF-A0A535NQG9-F1
#
_entry.id   AF-A0A535NQG9-F1
#
_cell.length_a   1.000
_cell.length_b   1.000
_cell.length_c   1.000
_cell.angle_alpha   90.00
_cell.angle_beta   90.00
_cell.angle_gamma   90.00
#
_symmetry.space_group_name_H-M   'P 1'
#
loop_
_entity.id
_entity.type
_entity.pdbx_description
1 polymer ?
#
loop_
_entity_poly.entity_id
_entity_poly.type
_entity_poly.pdbx_seq_one_letter_code
_entity_poly.pdbx_strand_id
1 'polypeptide(L)'
;MAELSFREAIAAGIAQEMARDPLVYFIGEDIGAAGGVFKATVGLFEQFGPDRVRDTPISEQAIIGAAMGAAMTGLRPIAEIMFSDFLATCWDMVANQVAKTRYMTDGQVSLPLVIRTANGGGTRFGAQHSQSLENWGMAVPGLKVIAPSNPADAKGLLAAAIRDPDPVLFFEQKSLYGIKGEVPEGEHVDQLGSARVLRDGKDCTIVALAAMVPRSLDAAERLAAMDIEATVVDVRSLVPLDTRTILGAVKKTGRLFTVEENPRLCGWGAEIASIAADECFDDLDGPIVRITTPHVPLPAADVLEDAAMPSVERIVETVKGAMR
;
A
#
# COMPACT_ATOMS: atom_id res chain seq x y z
N MET A 1 -5.84 12.97 -19.85
CA MET A 1 -5.98 12.09 -18.66
C MET A 1 -6.98 11.04 -19.05
N ALA A 2 -6.68 9.76 -18.81
CA ALA A 2 -7.63 8.67 -19.06
C ALA A 2 -8.28 8.26 -17.73
N GLU A 3 -9.57 7.97 -17.73
CA GLU A 3 -10.23 7.36 -16.57
C GLU A 3 -9.96 5.85 -16.59
N LEU A 4 -9.27 5.35 -15.57
CA LEU A 4 -8.98 3.93 -15.41
C LEU A 4 -9.50 3.46 -14.05
N SER A 5 -9.94 2.20 -13.98
CA SER A 5 -10.05 1.53 -12.70
C SER A 5 -8.68 1.29 -12.09
N PHE A 6 -8.63 1.09 -10.77
CA PHE A 6 -7.39 0.80 -10.06
C PHE A 6 -6.68 -0.44 -10.62
N ARG A 7 -7.43 -1.52 -10.93
CA ARG A 7 -6.85 -2.73 -11.55
C ARG A 7 -6.32 -2.47 -12.97
N GLU A 8 -6.98 -1.63 -13.75
CA GLU A 8 -6.50 -1.25 -15.09
C GLU A 8 -5.25 -0.37 -14.98
N ALA A 9 -5.16 0.49 -13.96
CA ALA A 9 -3.97 1.30 -13.70
C ALA A 9 -2.76 0.46 -13.27
N ILE A 10 -2.96 -0.62 -12.50
CA ILE A 10 -1.91 -1.60 -12.19
C ILE A 10 -1.42 -2.29 -13.47
N ALA A 11 -2.34 -2.84 -14.28
CA ALA A 11 -1.97 -3.47 -15.55
C ALA A 11 -1.21 -2.49 -16.47
N ALA A 12 -1.68 -1.24 -16.56
CA ALA A 12 -1.03 -0.20 -17.33
C ALA A 12 0.36 0.18 -16.79
N GLY A 13 0.55 0.20 -15.47
CA GLY A 13 1.85 0.44 -14.83
C GLY A 13 2.85 -0.67 -15.13
N ILE A 14 2.43 -1.94 -15.04
CA ILE A 14 3.27 -3.08 -15.41
C ILE A 14 3.61 -3.04 -16.90
N ALA A 15 2.61 -2.84 -17.77
CA ALA A 15 2.80 -2.78 -19.22
C ALA A 15 3.76 -1.66 -19.63
N GLN A 16 3.66 -0.49 -19.00
CA GLN A 16 4.56 0.64 -19.24
C GLN A 16 6.01 0.24 -18.99
N GLU A 17 6.31 -0.36 -17.85
CA GLU A 17 7.68 -0.70 -17.49
C GLU A 17 8.21 -1.91 -18.28
N MET A 18 7.36 -2.90 -18.59
CA MET A 18 7.73 -4.03 -19.44
C MET A 18 8.00 -3.62 -20.90
N ALA A 19 7.27 -2.63 -21.43
CA ALA A 19 7.52 -2.08 -22.75
C ALA A 19 8.79 -1.23 -22.78
N ARG A 20 9.07 -0.51 -21.69
CA ARG A 20 10.26 0.35 -21.55
C ARG A 20 11.55 -0.46 -21.40
N ASP A 21 11.52 -1.53 -20.61
CA ASP A 21 12.72 -2.27 -20.22
C ASP A 21 12.55 -3.78 -20.50
N PRO A 22 13.35 -4.36 -21.42
CA PRO A 22 13.27 -5.78 -21.74
C PRO A 22 13.69 -6.70 -20.59
N LEU A 23 14.35 -6.17 -19.55
CA LEU A 23 14.77 -6.92 -18.36
C LEU A 23 13.66 -7.08 -17.32
N VAL A 24 12.57 -6.32 -17.43
CA VAL A 24 11.42 -6.41 -16.51
C VAL A 24 10.58 -7.60 -16.87
N TYR A 25 10.30 -8.53 -15.96
CA TYR A 25 9.39 -9.64 -16.24
C TYR A 25 8.48 -9.90 -15.05
N PHE A 26 7.37 -10.57 -15.30
CA PHE A 26 6.33 -10.78 -14.32
C PHE A 26 6.19 -12.28 -14.02
N ILE A 27 6.18 -12.64 -12.74
CA ILE A 27 6.14 -14.03 -12.26
C ILE A 27 5.15 -14.16 -11.09
N GLY A 28 4.31 -15.20 -11.12
CA GLY A 28 3.32 -15.43 -10.07
C GLY A 28 2.32 -16.51 -10.45
N GLU A 29 1.30 -16.69 -9.61
CA GLU A 29 0.24 -17.68 -9.78
C GLU A 29 -0.94 -17.09 -10.58
N ASP A 30 -1.39 -17.79 -11.62
CA ASP A 30 -2.51 -17.39 -12.49
C ASP A 30 -2.39 -16.00 -13.13
N ILE A 31 -1.18 -15.45 -13.24
CA ILE A 31 -0.92 -14.11 -13.79
C ILE A 31 -0.88 -14.08 -15.33
N GLY A 32 -0.68 -15.24 -15.97
CA GLY A 32 -0.52 -15.40 -17.40
C GLY A 32 -1.86 -15.35 -18.14
N ALA A 33 -2.23 -16.45 -18.80
CA ALA A 33 -3.43 -16.50 -19.64
C ALA A 33 -4.74 -16.23 -18.85
N ALA A 34 -4.75 -16.46 -17.53
CA ALA A 34 -5.90 -16.15 -16.70
C ALA A 34 -6.04 -14.64 -16.41
N GLY A 35 -4.98 -13.84 -16.58
CA GLY A 35 -4.97 -12.39 -16.34
C GLY A 35 -5.09 -12.01 -14.86
N GLY A 36 -4.68 -12.91 -13.96
CA GLY A 36 -4.69 -12.71 -12.51
C GLY A 36 -6.05 -13.01 -11.87
N VAL A 37 -6.02 -13.37 -10.58
CA VAL A 37 -7.24 -13.67 -9.79
C VAL A 37 -8.13 -12.44 -9.65
N PHE A 38 -7.53 -11.25 -9.51
CA PHE A 38 -8.25 -9.98 -9.41
C PHE A 38 -8.42 -9.22 -10.74
N LYS A 39 -8.01 -9.83 -11.86
CA LYS A 39 -8.00 -9.18 -13.18
C LYS A 39 -7.15 -7.91 -13.25
N ALA A 40 -6.07 -7.85 -12.46
CA ALA A 40 -5.12 -6.74 -12.44
C ALA A 40 -3.99 -6.87 -13.47
N THR A 41 -3.96 -7.97 -14.25
CA THR A 41 -2.86 -8.30 -15.16
C THR A 41 -3.35 -8.73 -16.55
N VAL A 42 -4.63 -8.45 -16.85
CA VAL A 42 -5.28 -8.75 -18.13
C VAL A 42 -4.54 -8.07 -19.29
N GLY A 43 -4.31 -8.81 -20.38
CA GLY A 43 -3.65 -8.30 -21.59
C GLY A 43 -2.12 -8.40 -21.58
N LEU A 44 -1.49 -8.52 -20.41
CA LEU A 44 -0.04 -8.58 -20.31
C LEU A 44 0.54 -9.83 -20.97
N PHE A 45 -0.11 -10.98 -20.78
CA PHE A 45 0.35 -12.24 -21.35
C PHE A 45 0.27 -12.21 -22.88
N GLU A 46 -0.82 -11.71 -23.44
CA GLU A 46 -1.00 -11.56 -24.88
C GLU A 46 0.01 -10.57 -25.48
N GLN A 47 0.32 -9.50 -24.76
CA GLN A 47 1.23 -8.45 -25.23
C GLN A 47 2.72 -8.85 -25.15
N PHE A 48 3.15 -9.50 -24.06
CA PHE A 48 4.57 -9.74 -23.79
C PHE A 48 4.99 -11.21 -23.91
N GLY A 49 4.03 -12.12 -23.99
CA GLY A 49 4.26 -13.54 -24.19
C GLY A 49 4.76 -14.30 -22.96
N PRO A 50 4.86 -15.63 -23.08
CA PRO A 50 5.13 -16.54 -21.96
C PRO A 50 6.55 -16.44 -21.40
N ASP A 51 7.48 -15.78 -22.12
CA ASP A 51 8.83 -15.57 -21.60
C ASP A 51 8.92 -14.43 -20.59
N ARG A 52 8.01 -13.46 -20.70
CA ARG A 52 7.99 -12.23 -19.91
C ARG A 52 6.85 -12.19 -18.89
N VAL A 53 5.81 -13.01 -19.06
CA VAL A 53 4.72 -13.22 -18.10
C VAL A 53 4.62 -14.72 -17.80
N ARG A 54 5.07 -15.13 -16.62
CA ARG A 54 5.32 -16.54 -16.27
C ARG A 54 4.43 -17.01 -15.12
N ASP A 55 3.47 -17.88 -15.45
CA ASP A 55 2.74 -18.63 -14.44
C ASP A 55 3.66 -19.58 -13.67
N THR A 56 3.39 -19.73 -12.37
CA THR A 56 4.15 -20.62 -11.49
C THR A 56 3.25 -21.67 -10.83
N PRO A 57 3.81 -22.79 -10.34
CA PRO A 57 3.14 -23.61 -9.33
C PRO A 57 2.84 -22.79 -8.07
N ILE A 58 1.92 -23.30 -7.25
CA ILE A 58 1.55 -22.72 -5.94
C ILE A 58 2.69 -22.99 -4.96
N SER A 59 3.64 -22.07 -4.85
CA SER A 59 4.88 -22.23 -4.10
C SER A 59 5.55 -20.87 -3.89
N GLU A 60 4.99 -20.04 -3.00
CA GLU A 60 5.39 -18.64 -2.84
C GLU A 60 6.89 -18.49 -2.51
N GLN A 61 7.44 -19.40 -1.70
CA GLN A 61 8.87 -19.40 -1.39
C GLN A 61 9.73 -19.59 -2.65
N ALA A 62 9.30 -20.45 -3.58
CA ALA A 62 9.99 -20.66 -4.84
C ALA A 62 9.82 -19.48 -5.79
N ILE A 63 8.64 -18.82 -5.79
CA ILE A 63 8.38 -17.60 -6.57
C ILE A 63 9.37 -16.51 -6.16
N ILE A 64 9.45 -16.21 -4.86
CA ILE A 64 10.36 -15.18 -4.34
C ILE A 64 11.83 -15.59 -4.51
N GLY A 65 12.16 -16.87 -4.32
CA GLY A 65 13.52 -17.39 -4.57
C GLY A 65 13.96 -17.22 -6.02
N ALA A 66 13.11 -17.56 -6.98
CA ALA A 66 13.37 -17.38 -8.40
C ALA A 66 13.50 -15.90 -8.76
N ALA A 67 12.60 -15.05 -8.25
CA ALA A 67 12.63 -13.62 -8.47
C ALA A 67 13.91 -12.98 -7.90
N MET A 68 14.32 -13.37 -6.69
CA MET A 68 15.58 -12.92 -6.09
C MET A 68 16.79 -13.32 -6.96
N GLY A 69 16.89 -14.59 -7.36
CA GLY A 69 17.98 -15.06 -8.21
C GLY A 69 18.04 -14.34 -9.56
N ALA A 70 16.88 -14.08 -10.17
CA ALA A 70 16.76 -13.30 -11.40
C ALA A 70 17.21 -11.84 -11.19
N ALA A 71 16.80 -11.19 -10.10
CA ALA A 71 17.23 -9.83 -9.76
C ALA A 71 18.76 -9.74 -9.57
N MET A 72 19.34 -10.69 -8.84
CA MET A 72 20.80 -10.76 -8.62
C MET A 72 21.60 -10.98 -9.90
N THR A 73 20.98 -11.54 -10.94
CA THR A 73 21.61 -11.84 -12.23
C THR A 73 21.27 -10.82 -13.32
N GLY A 74 20.66 -9.69 -12.94
CA GLY A 74 20.48 -8.51 -13.79
C GLY A 74 19.08 -8.33 -14.38
N LEU A 75 18.11 -9.20 -14.07
CA LEU A 75 16.71 -8.98 -14.41
C LEU A 75 16.04 -8.04 -13.40
N ARG A 76 14.81 -7.61 -13.72
CA ARG A 76 13.99 -6.74 -12.85
C ARG A 76 12.61 -7.39 -12.61
N PRO A 77 12.53 -8.42 -11.76
CA PRO A 77 11.29 -9.14 -11.55
C PRO A 77 10.24 -8.28 -10.87
N ILE A 78 9.00 -8.46 -11.33
CA ILE A 78 7.78 -8.19 -10.59
C ILE A 78 7.28 -9.56 -10.16
N ALA A 79 7.27 -9.83 -8.86
CA ALA A 79 6.74 -11.07 -8.28
C ALA A 79 5.35 -10.79 -7.69
N GLU A 80 4.34 -11.57 -8.07
CA GLU A 80 3.03 -11.54 -7.43
C GLU A 80 2.93 -12.63 -6.36
N ILE A 81 2.60 -12.23 -5.14
CA ILE A 81 2.04 -13.10 -4.11
C ILE A 81 0.55 -12.80 -4.01
N MET A 82 -0.28 -13.77 -4.34
CA MET A 82 -1.71 -13.58 -4.63
C MET A 82 -2.46 -12.81 -3.53
N PHE A 83 -2.28 -13.22 -2.28
CA PHE A 83 -2.80 -12.54 -1.08
C PHE A 83 -1.67 -12.25 -0.12
N SER A 84 -1.73 -11.10 0.56
CA SER A 84 -0.69 -10.69 1.49
C SER A 84 -0.50 -11.71 2.62
N ASP A 85 -1.58 -12.41 3.02
CA ASP A 85 -1.57 -13.49 4.00
C ASP A 85 -0.55 -14.59 3.64
N PHE A 86 -0.31 -14.83 2.34
CA PHE A 86 0.63 -15.84 1.86
C PHE A 86 2.09 -15.40 1.95
N LEU A 87 2.38 -14.13 2.29
CA LEU A 87 3.72 -13.73 2.70
C LEU A 87 4.23 -14.57 3.87
N ALA A 88 3.33 -15.11 4.71
CA ALA A 88 3.68 -16.02 5.79
C ALA A 88 4.42 -17.29 5.31
N THR A 89 4.13 -17.79 4.10
CA THR A 89 4.76 -19.02 3.56
C THR A 89 6.15 -18.75 2.97
N CYS A 90 6.45 -17.50 2.62
CA CYS A 90 7.71 -17.09 2.00
C CYS A 90 8.49 -16.04 2.80
N TRP A 91 8.11 -15.78 4.06
CA TRP A 91 8.62 -14.64 4.81
C TRP A 91 10.14 -14.67 5.05
N ASP A 92 10.75 -15.85 5.20
CA ASP A 92 12.21 -15.96 5.29
C ASP A 92 12.91 -15.37 4.04
N MET A 93 12.39 -15.70 2.86
CA MET A 93 12.92 -15.16 1.61
C MET A 93 12.79 -13.64 1.55
N VAL A 94 11.65 -13.09 1.98
CA VAL A 94 11.41 -11.65 1.96
C VAL A 94 12.28 -10.94 3.02
N ALA A 95 12.19 -11.37 4.27
CA ALA A 95 12.71 -10.64 5.42
C ALA A 95 14.20 -10.87 5.68
N ASN A 96 14.73 -12.05 5.36
CA ASN A 96 16.14 -12.37 5.60
C ASN A 96 16.97 -12.32 4.33
N GLN A 97 16.47 -12.86 3.23
CA GLN A 97 17.26 -12.96 1.99
C GLN A 97 17.16 -11.66 1.19
N VAL A 98 15.97 -11.33 0.70
CA VAL A 98 15.75 -10.17 -0.18
C VAL A 98 16.11 -8.85 0.50
N ALA A 99 15.57 -8.59 1.69
CA ALA A 99 15.79 -7.31 2.36
C ALA A 99 17.26 -6.99 2.67
N LYS A 100 18.07 -8.00 2.99
CA LYS A 100 19.41 -7.80 3.58
C LYS A 100 20.57 -8.06 2.63
N THR A 101 20.33 -8.68 1.48
CA THR A 101 21.42 -9.09 0.57
C THR A 101 22.29 -7.93 0.13
N ARG A 102 21.71 -6.78 -0.25
CA ARG A 102 22.50 -5.60 -0.63
C ARG A 102 23.44 -5.15 0.48
N TYR A 103 22.97 -5.15 1.73
CA TYR A 103 23.79 -4.80 2.90
C TYR A 103 24.87 -5.85 3.19
N MET A 104 24.51 -7.14 3.22
CA MET A 104 25.44 -8.24 3.51
C MET A 104 26.54 -8.42 2.46
N THR A 105 26.28 -7.98 1.23
CA THR A 105 27.25 -7.99 0.12
C THR A 105 28.01 -6.68 -0.01
N ASP A 106 27.90 -5.76 0.95
CA ASP A 106 28.54 -4.43 0.92
C ASP A 106 28.25 -3.68 -0.40
N GLY A 107 27.00 -3.76 -0.86
CA GLY A 107 26.54 -3.11 -2.09
C GLY A 107 27.00 -3.76 -3.40
N GLN A 108 27.71 -4.90 -3.36
CA GLN A 108 28.15 -5.61 -4.58
C GLN A 108 26.97 -6.15 -5.39
N VAL A 109 25.82 -6.41 -4.75
CA VAL A 109 24.60 -6.89 -5.38
C VAL A 109 23.47 -5.88 -5.14
N SER A 110 22.83 -5.42 -6.22
CA SER A 110 21.53 -4.75 -6.17
C SER A 110 20.39 -5.77 -6.27
N LEU A 111 19.21 -5.41 -5.77
CA LEU A 111 18.02 -6.26 -5.83
C LEU A 111 16.81 -5.45 -6.35
N PRO A 112 16.79 -5.11 -7.64
CA PRO A 112 15.64 -4.45 -8.27
C PRO A 112 14.48 -5.44 -8.40
N LEU A 113 13.71 -5.59 -7.32
CA LEU A 113 12.64 -6.58 -7.18
C LEU A 113 11.41 -5.93 -6.58
N VAL A 114 10.27 -6.04 -7.26
CA VAL A 114 8.97 -5.67 -6.70
C VAL A 114 8.25 -6.94 -6.30
N ILE A 115 7.81 -7.03 -5.04
CA ILE A 115 6.88 -8.05 -4.58
C ILE A 115 5.53 -7.36 -4.38
N ARG A 116 4.59 -7.60 -5.28
CA ARG A 116 3.25 -7.05 -5.20
C ARG A 116 2.26 -8.08 -4.64
N THR A 117 1.27 -7.59 -3.92
CA THR A 117 0.28 -8.47 -3.28
C THR A 117 -1.06 -7.80 -3.04
N ALA A 118 -2.14 -8.57 -3.13
CA ALA A 118 -3.47 -8.11 -2.74
C ALA A 118 -3.62 -8.13 -1.21
N ASN A 119 -3.91 -6.98 -0.61
CA ASN A 119 -3.91 -6.74 0.82
C ASN A 119 -5.31 -6.40 1.36
N GLY A 120 -5.49 -6.57 2.66
CA GLY A 120 -6.55 -5.98 3.47
C GLY A 120 -7.96 -6.55 3.29
N GLY A 121 -8.91 -5.95 4.00
CA GLY A 121 -10.26 -6.50 4.20
C GLY A 121 -11.34 -5.91 3.30
N GLY A 122 -12.58 -6.00 3.75
CA GLY A 122 -13.75 -5.35 3.12
C GLY A 122 -14.26 -6.05 1.86
N THR A 123 -13.87 -7.31 1.67
CA THR A 123 -14.18 -8.11 0.48
C THR A 123 -14.67 -9.51 0.83
N ARG A 124 -14.97 -9.78 2.11
CA ARG A 124 -15.60 -11.01 2.61
C ARG A 124 -14.79 -12.30 2.40
N PHE A 125 -13.47 -12.20 2.23
CA PHE A 125 -12.61 -13.37 2.09
C PHE A 125 -12.28 -14.07 3.43
N GLY A 126 -12.75 -13.52 4.55
CA GLY A 126 -12.58 -14.10 5.87
C GLY A 126 -11.15 -14.01 6.41
N ALA A 127 -10.85 -14.81 7.43
CA ALA A 127 -9.73 -14.57 8.34
C ALA A 127 -8.32 -14.75 7.74
N GLN A 128 -8.16 -15.59 6.71
CA GLN A 128 -6.85 -15.99 6.16
C GLN A 128 -6.56 -15.40 4.77
N HIS A 129 -7.34 -14.39 4.36
CA HIS A 129 -7.24 -13.76 3.05
C HIS A 129 -7.59 -12.27 3.13
N SER A 130 -7.53 -11.68 4.33
CA SER A 130 -8.01 -10.31 4.59
C SER A 130 -7.09 -9.54 5.52
N GLN A 131 -5.95 -10.10 5.92
CA GLN A 131 -5.02 -9.37 6.77
C GLN A 131 -4.48 -8.14 6.03
N SER A 132 -4.29 -7.05 6.77
CA SER A 132 -3.49 -5.91 6.32
C SER A 132 -2.11 -6.09 6.92
N LEU A 133 -1.09 -6.29 6.09
CA LEU A 133 0.25 -6.74 6.51
C LEU A 133 1.38 -5.77 6.14
N GLU A 134 1.06 -4.52 5.83
CA GLU A 134 2.05 -3.49 5.53
C GLU A 134 3.06 -3.32 6.68
N ASN A 135 2.58 -3.46 7.93
CA ASN A 135 3.40 -3.37 9.14
C ASN A 135 4.47 -4.47 9.27
N TRP A 136 4.29 -5.64 8.64
CA TRP A 136 5.34 -6.66 8.58
C TRP A 136 6.53 -6.17 7.78
N GLY A 137 6.27 -5.53 6.63
CA GLY A 137 7.31 -4.91 5.81
C GLY A 137 8.04 -3.78 6.53
N MET A 138 7.30 -2.95 7.27
CA MET A 138 7.89 -1.83 8.02
C MET A 138 8.92 -2.28 9.05
N ALA A 139 8.69 -3.45 9.67
CA ALA A 139 9.56 -3.98 10.71
C ALA A 139 10.90 -4.54 10.18
N VAL A 140 11.09 -4.61 8.85
CA VAL A 140 12.27 -5.21 8.23
C VAL A 140 13.10 -4.15 7.50
N PRO A 141 14.26 -3.74 8.06
CA PRO A 141 15.19 -2.86 7.38
C PRO A 141 15.69 -3.43 6.06
N GLY A 142 15.81 -2.57 5.05
CA GLY A 142 16.23 -2.93 3.70
C GLY A 142 15.06 -3.11 2.71
N LEU A 143 13.82 -3.14 3.19
CA LEU A 143 12.62 -3.09 2.35
C LEU A 143 12.10 -1.66 2.21
N LYS A 144 11.46 -1.38 1.07
CA LYS A 144 10.54 -0.25 0.90
C LYS A 144 9.11 -0.76 0.92
N VAL A 145 8.17 0.01 1.46
CA VAL A 145 6.78 -0.42 1.70
C VAL A 145 5.83 0.64 1.16
N ILE A 146 5.09 0.28 0.12
CA ILE A 146 4.24 1.18 -0.65
C ILE A 146 2.81 0.63 -0.68
N ALA A 147 1.81 1.50 -0.49
CA ALA A 147 0.41 1.14 -0.58
C ALA A 147 -0.41 2.29 -1.20
N PRO A 148 -0.65 2.27 -2.52
CA PRO A 148 -1.40 3.32 -3.21
C PRO A 148 -2.89 3.34 -2.82
N SER A 149 -3.51 4.51 -2.91
CA SER A 149 -4.92 4.73 -2.57
C SER A 149 -5.84 4.99 -3.76
N ASN A 150 -5.27 5.27 -4.94
CA ASN A 150 -6.00 5.71 -6.12
C ASN A 150 -5.29 5.24 -7.42
N PRO A 151 -6.00 5.23 -8.57
CA PRO A 151 -5.44 4.73 -9.82
C PRO A 151 -4.18 5.45 -10.32
N ALA A 152 -4.07 6.78 -10.14
CA ALA A 152 -2.87 7.52 -10.55
C ALA A 152 -1.65 7.06 -9.74
N ASP A 153 -1.80 6.98 -8.43
CA ASP A 153 -0.77 6.51 -7.52
C ASP A 153 -0.41 5.04 -7.77
N ALA A 154 -1.39 4.19 -8.05
CA ALA A 154 -1.18 2.79 -8.40
C ALA A 154 -0.23 2.65 -9.59
N LYS A 155 -0.48 3.39 -10.69
CA LYS A 155 0.41 3.39 -11.87
C LYS A 155 1.77 4.01 -11.57
N GLY A 156 1.78 5.22 -11.01
CA GLY A 156 2.99 6.03 -10.86
C GLY A 156 3.96 5.48 -9.83
N LEU A 157 3.47 5.03 -8.67
CA LEU A 157 4.30 4.44 -7.62
C LEU A 157 4.77 3.03 -8.00
N LEU A 158 3.97 2.26 -8.74
CA LEU A 158 4.41 0.95 -9.24
C LEU A 158 5.56 1.11 -10.25
N ALA A 159 5.46 2.07 -11.16
CA ALA A 159 6.54 2.39 -12.07
C ALA A 159 7.81 2.83 -11.32
N ALA A 160 7.67 3.65 -10.28
CA ALA A 160 8.79 4.06 -9.43
C ALA A 160 9.42 2.86 -8.70
N ALA A 161 8.60 1.95 -8.17
CA ALA A 161 9.05 0.71 -7.52
C ALA A 161 9.82 -0.20 -8.48
N ILE A 162 9.31 -0.39 -9.70
CA ILE A 162 9.98 -1.22 -10.73
C ILE A 162 11.31 -0.61 -11.17
N ARG A 163 11.46 0.72 -11.11
CA ARG A 163 12.71 1.43 -11.44
C ARG A 163 13.70 1.51 -10.28
N ASP A 164 13.27 1.19 -9.06
CA ASP A 164 14.11 1.25 -7.88
C ASP A 164 15.18 0.12 -7.89
N PRO A 165 16.42 0.38 -7.44
CA PRO A 165 17.46 -0.65 -7.35
C PRO A 165 17.33 -1.57 -6.13
N ASP A 166 16.42 -1.27 -5.21
CA ASP A 166 16.18 -1.98 -3.95
C ASP A 166 14.83 -2.68 -3.94
N PRO A 167 14.64 -3.69 -3.07
CA PRO A 167 13.40 -4.43 -3.01
C PRO A 167 12.23 -3.60 -2.47
N VAL A 168 11.09 -3.69 -3.14
CA VAL A 168 9.86 -2.97 -2.78
C VAL A 168 8.72 -3.96 -2.55
N LEU A 169 8.08 -3.87 -1.39
CA LEU A 169 6.77 -4.47 -1.13
C LEU A 169 5.67 -3.49 -1.57
N PHE A 170 4.82 -3.94 -2.48
CA PHE A 170 3.75 -3.13 -3.07
C PHE A 170 2.38 -3.74 -2.71
N PHE A 171 1.70 -3.13 -1.73
CA PHE A 171 0.45 -3.62 -1.19
C PHE A 171 -0.75 -2.98 -1.90
N GLU A 172 -1.56 -3.80 -2.54
CA GLU A 172 -2.73 -3.37 -3.31
C GLU A 172 -4.00 -3.73 -2.55
N GLN A 173 -4.71 -2.73 -2.06
CA GLN A 173 -5.94 -2.99 -1.31
C GLN A 173 -7.04 -3.58 -2.20
N LYS A 174 -7.52 -4.78 -1.86
CA LYS A 174 -8.48 -5.52 -2.69
C LYS A 174 -9.77 -4.75 -2.95
N SER A 175 -10.25 -4.02 -1.93
CA SER A 175 -11.46 -3.20 -2.01
C SER A 175 -11.32 -2.02 -2.99
N LEU A 176 -10.09 -1.63 -3.35
CA LEU A 176 -9.83 -0.55 -4.29
C LEU A 176 -9.81 -1.01 -5.76
N TYR A 177 -9.67 -2.30 -6.07
CA TYR A 177 -9.52 -2.74 -7.46
C TYR A 177 -10.63 -2.26 -8.43
N GLY A 178 -11.83 -2.00 -7.92
CA GLY A 178 -12.97 -1.51 -8.71
C GLY A 178 -13.12 0.00 -8.79
N ILE A 179 -12.41 0.79 -7.97
CA ILE A 179 -12.54 2.25 -7.99
C ILE A 179 -11.94 2.82 -9.27
N LYS A 180 -12.52 3.91 -9.77
CA LYS A 180 -12.04 4.62 -10.96
C LYS A 180 -11.49 5.99 -10.59
N GLY A 181 -10.58 6.49 -11.41
CA GLY A 181 -9.96 7.78 -11.24
C GLY A 181 -9.16 8.18 -12.46
N GLU A 182 -8.86 9.48 -12.55
CA GLU A 182 -8.04 10.01 -13.62
C GLU A 182 -6.59 9.55 -13.46
N VAL A 183 -6.00 9.07 -14.57
CA VAL A 183 -4.61 8.65 -14.65
C VAL A 183 -3.92 9.42 -15.77
N PRO A 184 -2.67 9.91 -15.56
CA PRO A 184 -1.90 10.53 -16.62
C PRO A 184 -1.71 9.60 -17.83
N GLU A 185 -1.96 10.15 -19.01
CA GLU A 185 -1.71 9.48 -20.30
C GLU A 185 -0.20 9.33 -20.53
N GLY A 186 0.19 8.30 -21.27
CA GLY A 186 1.59 8.03 -21.56
C GLY A 186 2.37 7.55 -20.33
N GLU A 187 3.67 7.89 -20.27
CA GLU A 187 4.54 7.53 -19.15
C GLU A 187 4.14 8.29 -17.89
N HIS A 188 3.90 7.57 -16.80
CA HIS A 188 3.66 8.14 -15.49
C HIS A 188 4.54 7.44 -14.45
N VAL A 189 5.34 8.22 -13.74
CA VAL A 189 6.24 7.76 -12.67
C VAL A 189 6.15 8.77 -11.55
N ASP A 190 5.86 8.29 -10.35
CA ASP A 190 5.78 9.12 -9.15
C ASP A 190 7.03 8.91 -8.28
N GLN A 191 7.04 9.42 -7.06
CA GLN A 191 8.18 9.35 -6.14
C GLN A 191 7.83 8.52 -4.91
N LEU A 192 8.58 7.44 -4.68
CA LEU A 192 8.52 6.68 -3.43
C LEU A 192 8.95 7.56 -2.26
N GLY A 193 8.40 7.32 -1.07
CA GLY A 193 8.74 8.12 0.11
C GLY A 193 8.07 9.50 0.18
N SER A 194 7.02 9.74 -0.61
CA SER A 194 6.25 10.99 -0.58
C SER A 194 4.83 10.74 -0.10
N ALA A 195 4.34 11.57 0.82
CA ALA A 195 2.92 11.64 1.17
C ALA A 195 2.24 12.76 0.37
N ARG A 196 0.91 12.78 0.35
CA ARG A 196 0.13 13.82 -0.35
C ARG A 196 -0.99 14.35 0.55
N VAL A 197 -1.06 15.67 0.70
CA VAL A 197 -2.24 16.34 1.28
C VAL A 197 -3.31 16.39 0.19
N LEU A 198 -4.40 15.65 0.39
CA LEU A 198 -5.50 15.55 -0.58
C LEU A 198 -6.62 16.55 -0.31
N ARG A 199 -6.78 16.94 0.96
CA ARG A 199 -7.71 17.97 1.39
C ARG A 199 -7.02 18.84 2.43
N ASP A 200 -7.14 20.15 2.28
CA ASP A 200 -6.65 21.11 3.27
C ASP A 200 -7.77 21.51 4.23
N GLY A 201 -7.48 21.47 5.52
CA GLY A 201 -8.34 21.92 6.61
C GLY A 201 -7.53 22.63 7.68
N LYS A 202 -8.18 22.98 8.80
CA LYS A 202 -7.55 23.74 9.89
C LYS A 202 -7.78 23.15 11.28
N ASP A 203 -8.78 22.28 11.46
CA ASP A 203 -9.22 21.86 12.79
C ASP A 203 -8.58 20.54 13.22
N CYS A 204 -8.29 19.63 12.28
CA CYS A 204 -7.55 18.40 12.56
C CYS A 204 -6.88 17.82 11.32
N THR A 205 -5.95 16.90 11.53
CA THR A 205 -5.30 16.11 10.48
C THR A 205 -5.68 14.64 10.60
N ILE A 206 -6.20 14.08 9.51
CA ILE A 206 -6.50 12.67 9.34
C ILE A 206 -5.45 12.08 8.39
N VAL A 207 -4.62 11.20 8.92
CA VAL A 207 -3.59 10.46 8.17
C VAL A 207 -4.12 9.07 7.84
N ALA A 208 -4.17 8.73 6.57
CA ALA A 208 -4.75 7.48 6.09
C ALA A 208 -3.86 6.81 5.04
N LEU A 209 -4.07 5.51 4.85
CA LEU A 209 -3.36 4.70 3.86
C LEU A 209 -4.34 3.87 3.05
N ALA A 210 -4.07 3.74 1.75
CA ALA A 210 -4.78 2.87 0.83
C ALA A 210 -6.31 3.01 0.95
N ALA A 211 -7.06 1.95 1.29
CA ALA A 211 -8.52 1.97 1.34
C ALA A 211 -9.12 2.94 2.37
N MET A 212 -8.34 3.33 3.38
CA MET A 212 -8.79 4.29 4.39
C MET A 212 -8.75 5.74 3.88
N VAL A 213 -8.02 6.02 2.81
CA VAL A 213 -7.92 7.37 2.23
C VAL A 213 -9.25 7.85 1.65
N PRO A 214 -9.91 7.13 0.71
CA PRO A 214 -11.22 7.57 0.21
C PRO A 214 -12.26 7.65 1.34
N ARG A 215 -12.25 6.71 2.30
CA ARG A 215 -13.15 6.79 3.47
C ARG A 215 -12.89 8.01 4.34
N SER A 216 -11.63 8.42 4.45
CA SER A 216 -11.24 9.61 5.21
C SER A 216 -11.66 10.89 4.48
N LEU A 217 -11.58 10.93 3.15
CA LEU A 217 -12.12 12.04 2.36
C LEU A 217 -13.63 12.18 2.54
N ASP A 218 -14.39 11.08 2.43
CA ASP A 218 -15.84 11.07 2.65
C ASP A 218 -16.19 11.52 4.09
N ALA A 219 -15.43 11.07 5.09
CA ALA A 219 -15.61 11.49 6.47
C ALA A 219 -15.33 12.99 6.64
N ALA A 220 -14.30 13.49 5.98
CA ALA A 220 -13.89 14.88 6.03
C ALA A 220 -14.96 15.80 5.41
N GLU A 221 -15.64 15.38 4.33
CA GLU A 221 -16.79 16.09 3.76
C GLU A 221 -17.97 16.16 4.75
N ARG A 222 -18.29 15.05 5.43
CA ARG A 222 -19.36 15.02 6.43
C ARG A 222 -19.03 15.86 7.67
N LEU A 223 -17.76 15.91 8.07
CA LEU A 223 -17.28 16.74 9.17
C LEU A 223 -17.38 18.24 8.85
N ALA A 224 -17.14 18.65 7.60
CA ALA A 224 -17.33 20.05 7.19
C ALA A 224 -18.77 20.53 7.33
N ALA A 225 -19.75 19.65 7.06
CA ALA A 225 -21.16 19.95 7.31
C ALA A 225 -21.50 20.13 8.81
N MET A 226 -20.55 19.82 9.70
CA MET A 226 -20.62 20.02 11.15
C MET A 226 -19.59 21.06 11.64
N ASP A 227 -19.09 21.91 10.74
CA ASP A 227 -18.11 22.97 11.01
C ASP A 227 -16.74 22.45 11.51
N ILE A 228 -16.34 21.25 11.10
CA ILE A 228 -15.01 20.67 11.37
C ILE A 228 -14.26 20.47 10.04
N GLU A 229 -13.28 21.32 9.77
CA GLU A 229 -12.43 21.29 8.58
C GLU A 229 -11.19 20.43 8.78
N ALA A 230 -11.28 19.16 8.38
CA ALA A 230 -10.19 18.19 8.48
C ALA A 230 -9.26 18.21 7.25
N THR A 231 -7.96 18.34 7.50
CA THR A 231 -6.89 18.03 6.56
C THR A 231 -6.78 16.52 6.37
N VAL A 232 -6.75 16.01 5.14
CA VAL A 232 -6.59 14.58 4.85
C VAL A 232 -5.26 14.36 4.15
N VAL A 233 -4.42 13.50 4.74
CA VAL A 233 -3.10 13.13 4.23
C VAL A 233 -3.11 11.67 3.82
N ASP A 234 -2.80 11.40 2.56
CA ASP A 234 -2.47 10.06 2.07
C ASP A 234 -0.99 9.79 2.29
N VAL A 235 -0.69 8.74 3.05
CA VAL A 235 0.68 8.35 3.38
C VAL A 235 1.45 7.85 2.15
N ARG A 236 0.81 7.06 1.27
CA ARG A 236 1.37 6.41 0.06
C ARG A 236 2.55 5.45 0.27
N SER A 237 3.54 5.85 1.05
CA SER A 237 4.79 5.16 1.37
C SER A 237 5.01 5.11 2.88
N LEU A 238 5.06 3.90 3.44
CA LEU A 238 5.37 3.67 4.84
C LEU A 238 6.87 3.54 5.08
N VAL A 239 7.62 3.04 4.10
CA VAL A 239 9.08 2.99 4.13
C VAL A 239 9.65 3.42 2.78
N PRO A 240 10.39 4.54 2.71
CA PRO A 240 10.54 5.55 3.78
C PRO A 240 9.23 6.32 4.03
N LEU A 241 9.06 6.83 5.24
CA LEU A 241 7.90 7.63 5.65
C LEU A 241 8.17 9.12 5.41
N ASP A 242 7.23 9.84 4.78
CA ASP A 242 7.30 11.29 4.61
C ASP A 242 6.85 12.03 5.87
N THR A 243 7.69 12.01 6.90
CA THR A 243 7.42 12.69 8.17
C THR A 243 7.26 14.19 7.99
N ARG A 244 7.97 14.81 7.03
CA ARG A 244 7.90 16.26 6.80
C ARG A 244 6.49 16.70 6.43
N THR A 245 5.86 16.02 5.46
CA THR A 245 4.50 16.36 5.03
C THR A 245 3.48 16.07 6.13
N ILE A 246 3.59 14.89 6.78
CA ILE A 246 2.65 14.47 7.83
C ILE A 246 2.72 15.41 9.03
N LEU A 247 3.91 15.64 9.58
CA LEU A 247 4.10 16.50 10.74
C LEU A 247 3.78 17.97 10.42
N GLY A 248 4.06 18.43 9.20
CA GLY A 248 3.66 19.77 8.76
C GLY A 248 2.14 19.99 8.85
N ALA A 249 1.34 19.00 8.46
CA ALA A 249 -0.12 19.05 8.61
C ALA A 249 -0.56 18.99 10.08
N VAL A 250 0.09 18.15 10.89
CA VAL A 250 -0.19 18.05 12.33
C VAL A 250 0.08 19.38 13.03
N LYS A 251 1.25 20.00 12.82
CA LYS A 251 1.59 21.31 13.40
C LYS A 251 0.62 22.42 13.03
N LYS A 252 0.05 22.36 11.83
CA LYS A 252 -0.96 23.33 11.38
C LYS A 252 -2.29 23.20 12.14
N THR A 253 -2.68 21.98 12.49
CA THR A 253 -4.04 21.67 12.96
C THR A 253 -4.13 21.30 14.44
N GLY A 254 -3.01 20.95 15.08
CA GLY A 254 -2.91 20.60 16.50
C GLY A 254 -3.60 19.30 16.92
N ARG A 255 -4.27 18.59 16.01
CA ARG A 255 -5.03 17.36 16.30
C ARG A 255 -4.69 16.29 15.28
N LEU A 256 -4.27 15.10 15.74
CA LEU A 256 -3.88 13.99 14.86
C LEU A 256 -4.77 12.77 15.05
N PHE A 257 -5.31 12.29 13.92
CA PHE A 257 -6.00 11.03 13.78
C PHE A 257 -5.29 10.14 12.74
N THR A 258 -5.05 8.88 13.06
CA THR A 258 -4.67 7.87 12.05
C THR A 258 -5.84 6.96 11.74
N VAL A 259 -6.01 6.58 10.47
CA VAL A 259 -7.05 5.64 10.03
C VAL A 259 -6.38 4.49 9.28
N GLU A 260 -6.40 3.30 9.88
CA GLU A 260 -5.65 2.13 9.43
C GLU A 260 -6.49 0.84 9.48
N GLU A 261 -6.26 -0.06 8.51
CA GLU A 261 -6.86 -1.40 8.56
C GLU A 261 -6.07 -2.37 9.45
N ASN A 262 -4.80 -2.07 9.75
CA ASN A 262 -4.05 -2.88 10.71
C ASN A 262 -4.77 -2.88 12.08
N PRO A 263 -4.63 -3.95 12.87
CA PRO A 263 -5.09 -3.92 14.25
C PRO A 263 -4.34 -2.85 15.04
N ARG A 264 -4.95 -2.33 16.10
CA ARG A 264 -4.34 -1.28 16.94
C ARG A 264 -2.95 -1.66 17.46
N LEU A 265 -2.77 -2.93 17.81
CA LEU A 265 -1.48 -3.45 18.27
C LEU A 265 -0.53 -3.57 17.08
N CYS A 266 0.61 -2.87 17.14
CA CYS A 266 1.64 -2.88 16.09
C CYS A 266 1.16 -2.44 14.69
N GLY A 267 0.06 -1.69 14.60
CA GLY A 267 -0.34 -1.00 13.37
C GLY A 267 0.58 0.19 13.05
N TRP A 268 0.68 0.55 11.78
CA TRP A 268 1.57 1.63 11.32
C TRP A 268 1.25 2.99 11.95
N GLY A 269 -0.02 3.22 12.36
CA GLY A 269 -0.40 4.46 13.02
C GLY A 269 0.28 4.65 14.37
N ALA A 270 0.78 3.58 14.99
CA ALA A 270 1.56 3.65 16.22
C ALA A 270 2.92 4.36 16.01
N GLU A 271 3.58 4.11 14.88
CA GLU A 271 4.86 4.74 14.54
C GLU A 271 4.68 6.25 14.30
N ILE A 272 3.67 6.62 13.51
CA ILE A 272 3.32 8.04 13.28
C ILE A 272 2.97 8.73 14.60
N ALA A 273 2.21 8.06 15.48
CA ALA A 273 1.88 8.60 16.79
C ALA A 273 3.13 8.79 17.66
N SER A 274 4.07 7.85 17.62
CA SER A 274 5.35 7.95 18.34
C SER A 274 6.18 9.13 17.84
N ILE A 275 6.37 9.25 16.53
CA ILE A 275 7.13 10.34 15.90
C ILE A 275 6.48 11.70 16.20
N ALA A 276 5.16 11.81 16.07
CA ALA A 276 4.45 13.06 16.37
C ALA A 276 4.55 13.44 17.85
N ALA A 277 4.50 12.47 18.75
CA ALA A 277 4.68 12.71 20.19
C ALA A 277 6.12 13.08 20.56
N ASP A 278 7.12 12.71 19.76
CA ASP A 278 8.52 13.08 19.98
C ASP A 278 8.86 14.44 19.36
N GLU A 279 8.40 14.69 18.13
CA GLU A 279 8.81 15.85 17.31
C GLU A 279 7.80 17.01 17.28
N CYS A 280 6.55 16.77 17.69
CA CYS A 280 5.44 17.73 17.63
C CYS A 280 4.64 17.79 18.93
N PHE A 281 5.19 17.37 20.06
CA PHE A 281 4.44 17.30 21.33
C PHE A 281 3.80 18.63 21.71
N ASP A 282 4.57 19.72 21.64
CA ASP A 282 4.10 21.06 22.00
C ASP A 282 3.09 21.65 21.00
N ASP A 283 3.03 21.09 19.79
CA ASP A 283 2.07 21.48 18.76
C ASP A 283 0.72 20.73 18.91
N LEU A 284 0.62 19.72 19.81
CA LEU A 284 -0.59 18.91 19.97
C LEU A 284 -1.56 19.50 21.02
N ASP A 285 -2.77 19.85 20.58
CA ASP A 285 -3.88 20.34 21.41
C ASP A 285 -4.72 19.22 22.04
N GLY A 286 -4.32 17.96 21.89
CA GLY A 286 -5.01 16.81 22.44
C GLY A 286 -4.34 15.48 22.14
N PRO A 287 -4.90 14.36 22.66
CA PRO A 287 -4.32 13.05 22.44
C PRO A 287 -4.38 12.65 20.96
N ILE A 288 -3.34 11.94 20.51
CA ILE A 288 -3.33 11.29 19.20
C ILE A 288 -4.31 10.11 19.23
N VAL A 289 -5.24 10.07 18.27
CA VAL A 289 -6.29 9.05 18.21
C VAL A 289 -6.07 8.12 17.03
N ARG A 290 -6.11 6.80 17.26
CA ARG A 290 -5.93 5.80 16.21
C ARG A 290 -7.24 5.04 15.97
N ILE A 291 -7.73 5.09 14.74
CA ILE A 291 -8.96 4.44 14.29
C ILE A 291 -8.55 3.20 13.49
N THR A 292 -8.74 2.03 14.09
CA THR A 292 -8.17 0.76 13.61
C THR A 292 -9.20 -0.35 13.54
N THR A 293 -8.84 -1.49 12.94
CA THR A 293 -9.57 -2.74 13.16
C THR A 293 -9.39 -3.25 14.60
N PRO A 294 -10.35 -4.03 15.13
CA PRO A 294 -10.19 -4.75 16.40
C PRO A 294 -9.12 -5.84 16.29
N HIS A 295 -8.53 -6.23 17.42
CA HIS A 295 -7.52 -7.29 17.46
C HIS A 295 -8.17 -8.69 17.47
N VAL A 296 -8.85 -9.02 16.36
CA VAL A 296 -9.51 -10.30 16.11
C VAL A 296 -9.31 -10.70 14.64
N PRO A 297 -9.39 -11.98 14.29
CA PRO A 297 -9.44 -12.39 12.88
C PRO A 297 -10.64 -11.78 12.16
N LEU A 298 -10.47 -11.33 10.92
CA LEU A 298 -11.56 -10.73 10.17
C LEU A 298 -12.64 -11.76 9.82
N PRO A 299 -13.92 -11.49 10.13
CA PRO A 299 -15.02 -12.40 9.86
C PRO A 299 -15.42 -12.36 8.38
N ALA A 300 -15.99 -13.45 7.87
CA ALA A 300 -16.52 -13.50 6.50
C ALA A 300 -17.97 -12.99 6.39
N ALA A 301 -18.73 -13.00 7.50
CA ALA A 301 -20.11 -12.54 7.50
C ALA A 301 -20.18 -11.02 7.33
N ASP A 302 -20.99 -10.54 6.38
CA ASP A 302 -21.05 -9.13 5.97
C ASP A 302 -21.14 -8.15 7.13
N VAL A 303 -22.15 -8.34 7.98
CA VAL A 303 -22.42 -7.44 9.12
C VAL A 303 -21.29 -7.41 10.13
N LEU A 304 -20.50 -8.48 10.24
CA LEU A 304 -19.39 -8.55 11.17
C LEU A 304 -18.11 -7.94 10.58
N GLU A 305 -17.86 -8.12 9.28
CA GLU A 305 -16.70 -7.49 8.63
C GLU A 305 -16.90 -5.97 8.60
N ASP A 306 -18.11 -5.51 8.25
CA ASP A 306 -18.44 -4.08 8.25
C ASP A 306 -18.29 -3.46 9.64
N ALA A 307 -18.64 -4.19 10.70
CA ALA A 307 -18.46 -3.72 12.08
C ALA A 307 -16.98 -3.69 12.51
N ALA A 308 -16.14 -4.57 11.96
CA ALA A 308 -14.71 -4.63 12.28
C ALA A 308 -13.92 -3.52 11.56
N MET A 309 -14.26 -3.22 10.31
CA MET A 309 -13.55 -2.26 9.49
C MET A 309 -13.82 -0.80 9.93
N PRO A 310 -12.83 0.11 9.84
CA PRO A 310 -13.09 1.54 10.00
C PRO A 310 -14.07 2.06 8.93
N SER A 311 -15.30 2.38 9.32
CA SER A 311 -16.30 3.00 8.45
C SER A 311 -16.19 4.53 8.45
N VAL A 312 -16.80 5.17 7.45
CA VAL A 312 -16.93 6.64 7.38
C VAL A 312 -17.59 7.17 8.64
N GLU A 313 -18.70 6.55 9.07
CA GLU A 313 -19.42 6.91 10.29
C GLU A 313 -18.53 6.80 11.54
N ARG A 314 -17.73 5.74 11.64
CA ARG A 314 -16.81 5.57 12.78
C ARG A 314 -15.72 6.64 12.79
N ILE A 315 -15.21 7.04 11.62
CA ILE A 315 -14.23 8.13 11.51
C ILE A 315 -14.88 9.45 11.97
N VAL A 316 -16.04 9.81 11.43
CA VAL A 316 -16.77 11.04 11.78
C VAL A 316 -17.06 11.11 13.28
N GLU A 317 -17.67 10.08 13.85
CA GLU A 317 -18.03 10.09 15.27
C GLU A 317 -16.81 10.11 16.19
N THR A 318 -15.73 9.43 15.81
CA THR A 318 -14.48 9.45 16.60
C THR A 318 -13.82 10.84 16.56
N VAL A 319 -13.71 11.45 15.38
CA VAL A 319 -13.14 12.80 15.24
C VAL A 319 -14.00 13.79 16.01
N LYS A 320 -15.31 13.84 15.74
CA LYS A 320 -16.25 14.73 16.43
C LYS A 320 -16.22 14.56 17.95
N GLY A 321 -16.12 13.33 18.44
CA GLY A 321 -16.04 13.04 19.86
C GLY A 321 -14.76 13.56 20.52
N ALA A 322 -13.64 13.52 19.81
CA ALA A 322 -12.33 13.98 20.29
C ALA A 322 -12.08 15.49 20.12
N MET A 323 -12.91 16.17 19.31
CA MET A 323 -12.88 17.63 19.12
C MET A 323 -13.71 18.40 20.16
N ARG A 324 -14.42 17.71 21.07
CA ARG A 324 -15.13 18.31 22.21
C ARG A 324 -14.19 18.56 23.38
#